data_AF-A0A7S3MFS8-F1
#
_entry.id   AF-A0A7S3MFS8-F1
#
_cell.length_a   1.000
_cell.length_b   1.000
_cell.length_c   1.000
_cell.angle_alpha   90.00
_cell.angle_beta   90.00
_cell.angle_gamma   90.00
#
_symmetry.space_group_name_H-M   'P 1'
#
loop_
_entity.id
_entity.type
_entity.pdbx_description
1 polymer ?
#
loop_
_entity_poly.entity_id
_entity_poly.type
_entity_poly.pdbx_seq_one_letter_code
_entity_poly.pdbx_strand_id
1 'polypeptide(L)'
;MDPDFQTTMYEGNKSDSDSSTAPSGLEFVNVDDFAKSRLASEAGSDRNRVTFFGKHETEPQTRDSVREMGRNTKVDPTKAFILSSNVLILLFSLGIITGALNGCFAWLMKLLSHAQALIITSSPLGPLYFMFSTSFLASLSALIIKLGDMKATHGTGMAEVKALLVNDFYVSELSSIASSKIGFIRVTSLILAVGAGLSIGIAAPLVHVALCTAHSFMNRIAIFRDLLHNPDMLKQIMAAAAAVGMSTVFNAPVGGLLFSIEVTSTYYLISNYWRSFMAATTGALMYSVFLAASEGNYRIFEVTTVTNPYQKWEFLTYAFLGLIAGFLALWYLKFHQAYYMAMRKYFLASPVATAALAGAVTA
;
A
#
# COMPACT_ATOMS: atom_id res chain seq x y z
N MET A 1 25.58 -24.88 -37.41
CA MET A 1 26.10 -24.32 -38.67
C MET A 1 25.02 -23.41 -39.21
N ASP A 2 25.12 -22.14 -38.83
CA ASP A 2 25.03 -20.96 -39.72
C ASP A 2 23.82 -20.70 -40.63
N PRO A 3 23.57 -19.42 -40.93
CA PRO A 3 22.37 -18.72 -40.47
C PRO A 3 21.73 -17.93 -41.64
N ASP A 4 21.09 -16.80 -41.32
CA ASP A 4 20.70 -15.70 -42.22
C ASP A 4 19.48 -15.91 -43.14
N PHE A 5 18.39 -15.20 -42.83
CA PHE A 5 18.07 -14.06 -43.68
C PHE A 5 17.27 -12.97 -42.95
N GLN A 6 17.71 -11.76 -43.23
CA GLN A 6 17.34 -10.47 -42.68
C GLN A 6 16.02 -9.90 -43.24
N THR A 7 15.38 -9.08 -42.40
CA THR A 7 14.68 -7.81 -42.67
C THR A 7 14.33 -7.42 -44.11
N THR A 8 13.06 -7.04 -44.32
CA THR A 8 12.69 -5.89 -45.15
C THR A 8 11.51 -5.12 -44.54
N MET A 9 11.73 -3.81 -44.46
CA MET A 9 10.80 -2.75 -44.05
C MET A 9 9.87 -2.31 -45.18
N TYR A 10 8.88 -1.49 -44.78
CA TYR A 10 8.22 -0.37 -45.49
C TYR A 10 6.83 -0.54 -46.14
N GLU A 11 5.92 0.27 -45.56
CA GLU A 11 4.97 1.21 -46.20
C GLU A 11 3.55 0.80 -46.62
N GLY A 12 2.58 1.41 -45.92
CA GLY A 12 1.58 2.29 -46.52
C GLY A 12 0.25 1.69 -46.98
N ASN A 13 -0.85 2.00 -46.27
CA ASN A 13 -1.81 3.00 -46.77
C ASN A 13 -2.94 3.32 -45.78
N LYS A 14 -3.25 4.61 -45.69
CA LYS A 14 -4.50 5.18 -45.17
C LYS A 14 -5.58 5.06 -46.25
N SER A 15 -6.81 4.75 -45.85
CA SER A 15 -8.01 5.19 -46.57
C SER A 15 -9.18 5.28 -45.61
N ASP A 16 -9.66 6.50 -45.42
CA ASP A 16 -10.92 6.86 -44.76
C ASP A 16 -12.11 6.43 -45.64
N SER A 17 -13.17 5.89 -45.02
CA SER A 17 -14.54 6.10 -45.50
C SER A 17 -15.53 5.83 -44.37
N ASP A 18 -16.31 6.86 -44.04
CA ASP A 18 -17.38 6.88 -43.05
C ASP A 18 -18.71 6.31 -43.60
N SER A 19 -19.48 5.72 -42.69
CA SER A 19 -20.93 5.95 -42.42
C SER A 19 -21.95 4.81 -42.60
N SER A 20 -22.86 4.79 -41.60
CA SER A 20 -24.20 4.16 -41.47
C SER A 20 -24.27 2.74 -40.85
N THR A 21 -24.45 2.58 -39.53
CA THR A 21 -25.64 2.69 -38.65
C THR A 21 -26.52 1.42 -38.55
N ALA A 22 -26.44 0.71 -37.41
CA ALA A 22 -27.57 0.26 -36.59
C ALA A 22 -27.09 -0.23 -35.19
N PRO A 23 -27.88 -0.11 -34.12
CA PRO A 23 -27.40 -0.08 -32.74
C PRO A 23 -27.70 -1.35 -31.94
N SER A 24 -26.75 -1.85 -31.14
CA SER A 24 -27.06 -2.75 -30.01
C SER A 24 -25.86 -2.97 -29.07
N GLY A 25 -25.89 -2.24 -27.95
CA GLY A 25 -25.49 -2.64 -26.59
C GLY A 25 -24.28 -3.56 -26.37
N LEU A 26 -23.15 -2.97 -25.99
CA LEU A 26 -22.39 -3.21 -24.74
C LEU A 26 -21.07 -2.42 -24.86
N GLU A 27 -21.07 -1.13 -24.51
CA GLU A 27 -19.83 -0.36 -24.43
C GLU A 27 -19.08 -0.75 -23.15
N PHE A 28 -17.96 -1.44 -23.34
CA PHE A 28 -16.93 -1.56 -22.33
C PHE A 28 -16.37 -0.16 -22.05
N VAL A 29 -16.69 0.41 -20.88
CA VAL A 29 -16.07 1.66 -20.44
C VAL A 29 -14.57 1.40 -20.27
N ASN A 30 -13.80 1.96 -21.19
CA ASN A 30 -12.36 1.93 -21.18
C ASN A 30 -11.86 2.70 -19.94
N VAL A 31 -10.91 2.14 -19.19
CA VAL A 31 -10.36 2.74 -17.96
C VAL A 31 -9.74 4.12 -18.26
N ASP A 32 -9.35 4.36 -19.51
CA ASP A 32 -8.86 5.65 -19.99
C ASP A 32 -9.95 6.73 -20.06
N ASP A 33 -11.21 6.37 -20.33
CA ASP A 33 -12.34 7.31 -20.30
C ASP A 33 -12.76 7.65 -18.86
N PHE A 34 -12.47 6.76 -17.93
CA PHE A 34 -12.59 7.04 -16.50
C PHE A 34 -11.56 8.08 -16.04
N ALA A 35 -10.33 8.05 -16.58
CA ALA A 35 -9.32 9.07 -16.33
C ALA A 35 -9.70 10.41 -16.98
N LYS A 36 -10.23 10.40 -18.21
CA LYS A 36 -10.64 11.61 -18.94
C LYS A 36 -11.89 12.28 -18.34
N SER A 37 -12.90 11.52 -17.91
CA SER A 37 -14.09 12.07 -17.24
C SER A 37 -13.75 12.68 -15.88
N ARG A 38 -12.76 12.11 -15.17
CA ARG A 38 -12.19 12.68 -13.94
C ARG A 38 -11.44 13.99 -14.20
N LEU A 39 -10.72 14.10 -15.33
CA LEU A 39 -10.03 15.33 -15.74
C LEU A 39 -11.01 16.42 -16.23
N ALA A 40 -12.08 16.05 -16.94
CA ALA A 40 -13.11 16.98 -17.43
C ALA A 40 -13.99 17.53 -16.29
N SER A 41 -14.31 16.69 -15.30
CA SER A 41 -15.00 17.12 -14.07
C SER A 41 -14.15 18.01 -13.17
N GLU A 42 -12.81 17.95 -13.28
CA GLU A 42 -11.87 18.76 -12.50
C GLU A 42 -11.51 20.10 -13.18
N ALA A 43 -11.91 20.32 -14.43
CA ALA A 43 -11.61 21.55 -15.18
C ALA A 43 -12.55 22.73 -14.88
N GLY A 44 -13.63 22.51 -14.12
CA GLY A 44 -14.70 23.50 -13.91
C GLY A 44 -14.57 24.39 -12.67
N SER A 45 -13.60 24.17 -11.77
CA SER A 45 -13.48 24.97 -10.55
C SER A 45 -12.03 25.14 -10.12
N ASP A 46 -11.61 26.40 -10.05
CA ASP A 46 -10.40 26.97 -9.45
C ASP A 46 -9.06 26.89 -10.19
N ARG A 47 -8.68 28.07 -10.70
CA ARG A 47 -7.34 28.48 -11.14
C ARG A 47 -6.43 28.61 -9.92
N ASN A 48 -5.82 27.51 -9.49
CA ASN A 48 -4.50 27.47 -8.82
C ASN A 48 -4.19 26.01 -8.51
N ARG A 49 -3.62 25.28 -9.48
CA ARG A 49 -3.18 23.89 -9.26
C ARG A 49 -1.69 23.78 -9.52
N VAL A 50 -0.95 23.45 -8.46
CA VAL A 50 0.36 22.81 -8.53
C VAL A 50 0.13 21.44 -9.17
N THR A 51 0.74 21.19 -10.32
CA THR A 51 0.68 19.93 -11.06
C THR A 51 1.50 18.86 -10.32
N PHE A 52 0.83 17.88 -9.72
CA PHE A 52 1.45 16.83 -8.88
C PHE A 52 1.99 15.61 -9.66
N PHE A 53 1.77 15.52 -10.97
CA PHE A 53 2.30 14.44 -11.80
C PHE A 53 2.49 14.98 -13.22
N GLY A 54 3.65 15.58 -13.48
CA GLY A 54 4.14 15.79 -14.84
C GLY A 54 4.87 14.52 -15.27
N LYS A 55 4.42 13.90 -16.36
CA LYS A 55 5.21 12.87 -17.04
C LYS A 55 6.42 13.59 -17.64
N HIS A 56 7.53 13.61 -16.91
CA HIS A 56 8.76 14.21 -17.40
C HIS A 56 9.43 13.24 -18.36
N GLU A 57 9.32 13.54 -19.66
CA GLU A 57 10.24 13.02 -20.65
C GLU A 57 11.63 13.57 -20.31
N THR A 58 12.50 12.70 -19.83
CA THR A 58 13.93 13.00 -19.76
C THR A 58 14.42 13.14 -21.20
N GLU A 59 14.92 14.33 -21.53
CA GLU A 59 15.62 14.57 -22.79
C GLU A 59 16.70 13.49 -22.96
N PRO A 60 16.77 12.78 -24.10
CA PRO A 60 17.64 11.63 -24.23
C PRO A 60 19.10 12.10 -24.20
N GLN A 61 19.76 11.96 -23.05
CA GLN A 61 21.20 12.14 -22.93
C GLN A 61 21.88 11.19 -23.93
N THR A 62 22.70 11.76 -24.81
CA THR A 62 23.43 11.04 -25.85
C THR A 62 24.17 9.85 -25.21
N ARG A 63 24.03 8.64 -25.76
CA ARG A 63 24.64 7.41 -25.21
C ARG A 63 26.14 7.54 -24.91
N ASP A 64 26.83 8.43 -25.63
CA ASP A 64 28.26 8.68 -25.47
C ASP A 64 28.61 9.57 -24.26
N SER A 65 27.75 10.54 -23.89
CA SER A 65 27.98 11.38 -22.70
C SER A 65 27.75 10.62 -21.40
N VAL A 66 26.78 9.69 -21.36
CA VAL A 66 26.59 8.75 -20.25
C VAL A 66 27.76 7.75 -20.16
N ARG A 67 28.29 7.31 -21.30
CA ARG A 67 29.45 6.40 -21.37
C ARG A 67 30.74 7.05 -20.88
N GLU A 68 30.96 8.34 -21.17
CA GLU A 68 32.12 9.08 -20.67
C GLU A 68 31.99 9.44 -19.19
N MET A 69 30.79 9.77 -18.71
CA MET A 69 30.54 10.07 -17.30
C MET A 69 30.69 8.81 -16.41
N GLY A 70 30.30 7.63 -16.91
CA GLY A 70 30.49 6.35 -16.24
C GLY A 70 31.93 5.81 -16.27
N ARG A 71 32.78 6.29 -17.20
CA ARG A 71 34.18 5.85 -17.32
C ARG A 71 35.11 6.54 -16.30
N ASN A 72 34.73 7.71 -15.79
CA ASN A 72 35.57 8.54 -14.89
C ASN A 72 35.23 8.46 -13.40
N THR A 73 34.16 7.74 -13.02
CA THR A 73 33.83 7.53 -11.61
C THR A 73 34.39 6.18 -11.14
N LYS A 74 35.67 6.14 -10.76
CA LYS A 74 36.15 5.07 -9.87
C LYS A 74 35.38 5.19 -8.56
N VAL A 75 34.33 4.37 -8.41
CA VAL A 75 33.59 4.27 -7.15
C VAL A 75 34.57 3.73 -6.13
N ASP A 76 34.87 4.56 -5.13
CA ASP A 76 35.78 4.20 -4.04
C ASP A 76 35.21 2.95 -3.33
N PRO A 77 35.93 1.80 -3.37
CA PRO A 77 35.39 0.53 -2.87
C PRO A 77 35.04 0.60 -1.38
N THR A 78 35.73 1.46 -0.62
CA THR A 78 35.44 1.70 0.80
C THR A 78 34.09 2.36 1.01
N LYS A 79 33.74 3.38 0.20
CA LYS A 79 32.44 4.08 0.27
C LYS A 79 31.29 3.17 -0.14
N ALA A 80 31.48 2.33 -1.17
CA ALA A 80 30.49 1.35 -1.59
C ALA A 80 30.23 0.29 -0.49
N PHE A 81 31.29 -0.17 0.18
CA PHE A 81 31.18 -1.12 1.29
C PHE A 81 30.42 -0.51 2.48
N ILE A 82 30.77 0.72 2.90
CA ILE A 82 30.10 1.44 3.99
C ILE A 82 28.61 1.65 3.67
N LEU A 83 28.30 2.10 2.44
CA LEU A 83 26.93 2.30 2.01
C LEU A 83 26.11 0.99 2.07
N SER A 84 26.67 -0.11 1.59
CA SER A 84 26.02 -1.41 1.63
C SER A 84 25.78 -1.92 3.04
N SER A 85 26.70 -1.64 3.97
CA SER A 85 26.58 -1.99 5.38
C SER A 85 25.52 -1.14 6.07
N ASN A 86 25.49 0.16 5.80
CA ASN A 86 24.47 1.07 6.34
C ASN A 86 23.05 0.67 5.91
N VAL A 87 22.87 0.24 4.66
CA VAL A 87 21.58 -0.27 4.16
C VAL A 87 21.15 -1.51 4.94
N LEU A 88 22.06 -2.46 5.18
CA LEU A 88 21.72 -3.66 5.96
C LEU A 88 21.32 -3.29 7.39
N ILE A 89 22.12 -2.47 8.06
CA ILE A 89 21.84 -2.03 9.44
C ILE A 89 20.49 -1.31 9.52
N LEU A 90 20.21 -0.43 8.56
CA LEU A 90 18.93 0.26 8.41
C LEU A 90 17.77 -0.74 8.32
N LEU A 91 17.87 -1.71 7.42
CA LEU A 91 16.80 -2.66 7.15
C LEU A 91 16.53 -3.62 8.33
N PHE A 92 17.58 -4.08 9.00
CA PHE A 92 17.43 -4.88 10.23
C PHE A 92 16.77 -4.08 11.36
N SER A 93 17.20 -2.84 11.54
CA SER A 93 16.62 -1.92 12.54
C SER A 93 15.16 -1.63 12.22
N LEU A 94 14.83 -1.41 10.94
CA LEU A 94 13.47 -1.20 10.48
C LEU A 94 12.58 -2.40 10.78
N GLY A 95 13.05 -3.63 10.51
CA GLY A 95 12.33 -4.86 10.85
C GLY A 95 11.96 -4.92 12.33
N ILE A 96 12.93 -4.74 13.23
CA ILE A 96 12.71 -4.77 14.67
C ILE A 96 11.72 -3.68 15.10
N ILE A 97 11.92 -2.44 14.66
CA ILE A 97 11.08 -1.31 15.06
C ILE A 97 9.65 -1.50 14.54
N THR A 98 9.47 -1.81 13.27
CA THR A 98 8.13 -2.00 12.67
C THR A 98 7.42 -3.21 13.28
N GLY A 99 8.12 -4.31 13.56
CA GLY A 99 7.54 -5.47 14.26
C GLY A 99 7.07 -5.14 15.67
N ALA A 100 7.87 -4.41 16.45
CA ALA A 100 7.50 -3.95 17.78
C ALA A 100 6.32 -2.95 17.77
N LEU A 101 6.34 -2.00 16.83
CA LEU A 101 5.23 -1.04 16.65
C LEU A 101 3.93 -1.75 16.29
N ASN A 102 3.96 -2.68 15.34
CA ASN A 102 2.77 -3.43 14.92
C ASN A 102 2.23 -4.33 16.05
N GLY A 103 3.11 -4.92 16.86
CA GLY A 103 2.71 -5.63 18.07
C GLY A 103 1.98 -4.72 19.07
N CYS A 104 2.53 -3.55 19.35
CA CYS A 104 1.92 -2.55 20.21
C CYS A 104 0.55 -2.08 19.68
N PHE A 105 0.44 -1.80 18.37
CA PHE A 105 -0.82 -1.40 17.77
C PHE A 105 -1.87 -2.52 17.83
N ALA A 106 -1.48 -3.77 17.57
CA ALA A 106 -2.36 -4.92 17.67
C ALA A 106 -2.89 -5.10 19.10
N TRP A 107 -2.03 -4.96 20.10
CA TRP A 107 -2.44 -5.02 21.51
C TRP A 107 -3.43 -3.90 21.87
N LEU A 108 -3.17 -2.67 21.41
CA LEU A 108 -4.05 -1.54 21.68
C LEU A 108 -5.41 -1.67 20.98
N MET A 109 -5.43 -2.15 19.74
CA MET A 109 -6.69 -2.47 19.02
C MET A 109 -7.50 -3.55 19.77
N LYS A 110 -6.81 -4.60 20.26
CA LYS A 110 -7.44 -5.67 21.05
C LYS A 110 -7.99 -5.16 22.37
N LEU A 111 -7.25 -4.30 23.08
CA LEU A 111 -7.70 -3.68 24.32
C LEU A 111 -8.98 -2.88 24.11
N LEU A 112 -9.05 -2.07 23.04
CA LEU A 112 -10.22 -1.26 22.73
C LEU A 112 -11.43 -2.11 22.32
N SER A 113 -11.21 -3.15 21.51
CA SER A 113 -12.24 -4.11 21.13
C SER A 113 -12.79 -4.89 22.35
N HIS A 114 -11.93 -5.28 23.29
CA HIS A 114 -12.37 -5.93 24.52
C HIS A 114 -13.20 -4.99 25.40
N ALA A 115 -12.80 -3.72 25.51
CA ALA A 115 -13.58 -2.70 26.22
C ALA A 115 -14.98 -2.54 25.60
N GLN A 116 -15.09 -2.53 24.27
CA GLN A 116 -16.38 -2.50 23.59
C GLN A 116 -17.24 -3.75 23.84
N ALA A 117 -16.62 -4.94 23.87
CA ALA A 117 -17.34 -6.17 24.19
C ALA A 117 -17.95 -6.13 25.61
N LEU A 118 -17.23 -5.57 26.59
CA LEU A 118 -17.73 -5.41 27.96
C LEU A 118 -18.95 -4.48 28.02
N ILE A 119 -18.97 -3.41 27.22
CA ILE A 119 -20.10 -2.47 27.15
C ILE A 119 -21.38 -3.21 26.73
N ILE A 120 -21.30 -4.08 25.73
CA ILE A 120 -22.43 -4.86 25.22
C ILE A 120 -23.01 -5.76 26.33
N THR A 121 -22.16 -6.43 27.11
CA THR A 121 -22.59 -7.43 28.10
C THR A 121 -22.98 -6.84 29.46
N SER A 122 -22.65 -5.58 29.72
CA SER A 122 -22.79 -4.96 31.06
C SER A 122 -24.23 -4.67 31.49
N SER A 123 -25.15 -4.43 30.56
CA SER A 123 -26.51 -4.00 30.87
C SER A 123 -27.52 -4.43 29.79
N PRO A 124 -28.83 -4.50 30.09
CA PRO A 124 -29.86 -4.78 29.09
C PRO A 124 -29.96 -3.68 28.02
N LEU A 125 -29.49 -2.45 28.31
CA LEU A 125 -29.33 -1.36 27.35
C LEU A 125 -27.93 -1.36 26.68
N GLY A 126 -27.12 -2.40 26.92
CA GLY A 126 -25.76 -2.55 26.40
C GLY A 126 -25.63 -2.32 24.89
N PRO A 127 -26.54 -2.85 24.04
CA PRO A 127 -26.51 -2.58 22.60
C PRO A 127 -26.64 -1.09 22.23
N LEU A 128 -27.45 -0.32 22.97
CA LEU A 128 -27.57 1.12 22.73
C LEU A 128 -26.29 1.86 23.12
N TYR A 129 -25.68 1.51 24.26
CA TYR A 129 -24.40 2.08 24.67
C TYR A 129 -23.28 1.71 23.69
N PHE A 130 -23.29 0.49 23.17
CA PHE A 130 -22.38 0.06 22.13
C PHE A 130 -22.53 0.94 20.89
N MET A 131 -23.76 1.13 20.38
CA MET A 131 -24.05 2.00 19.24
C MET A 131 -23.56 3.45 19.42
N PHE A 132 -23.74 4.03 20.61
CA PHE A 132 -23.21 5.37 20.89
C PHE A 132 -21.66 5.37 20.95
N SER A 133 -21.06 4.35 21.55
CA SER A 133 -19.61 4.24 21.68
C SER A 133 -18.92 4.03 20.32
N THR A 134 -19.47 3.18 19.44
CA THR A 134 -18.94 2.94 18.09
C THR A 134 -19.03 4.20 17.25
N SER A 135 -20.17 4.90 17.30
CA SER A 135 -20.38 6.18 16.60
C SER A 135 -19.39 7.25 17.08
N PHE A 136 -19.14 7.30 18.40
CA PHE A 136 -18.19 8.24 18.98
C PHE A 136 -16.75 7.96 18.57
N LEU A 137 -16.26 6.71 18.66
CA LEU A 137 -14.90 6.35 18.24
C LEU A 137 -14.71 6.53 16.72
N ALA A 138 -15.71 6.19 15.90
CA ALA A 138 -15.68 6.39 14.46
C ALA A 138 -15.59 7.89 14.09
N SER A 139 -16.40 8.72 14.76
CA SER A 139 -16.35 10.18 14.64
C SER A 139 -14.99 10.75 15.04
N LEU A 140 -14.42 10.27 16.15
CA LEU A 140 -13.10 10.71 16.62
C LEU A 140 -11.98 10.31 15.64
N SER A 141 -12.04 9.09 15.08
CA SER A 141 -11.11 8.64 14.05
C SER A 141 -11.14 9.56 12.81
N ALA A 142 -12.33 9.88 12.32
CA ALA A 142 -12.51 10.81 11.19
C ALA A 142 -12.08 12.25 11.52
N LEU A 143 -12.31 12.69 12.77
CA LEU A 143 -11.88 14.01 13.23
C LEU A 143 -10.35 14.13 13.24
N ILE A 144 -9.63 13.10 13.70
CA ILE A 144 -8.16 13.09 13.70
C ILE A 144 -7.60 13.21 12.27
N ILE A 145 -8.19 12.48 11.31
CA ILE A 145 -7.80 12.59 9.90
C ILE A 145 -8.08 14.00 9.37
N LYS A 146 -9.26 14.56 9.67
CA LYS A 146 -9.65 15.91 9.24
C LYS A 146 -8.74 17.00 9.82
N LEU A 147 -8.42 16.93 11.12
CA LEU A 147 -7.52 17.87 11.79
C LEU A 147 -6.07 17.75 11.30
N GLY A 148 -5.67 16.57 10.84
CA GLY A 148 -4.36 16.35 10.24
C GLY A 148 -4.14 17.13 8.95
N ASP A 149 -5.21 17.34 8.18
CA ASP A 149 -5.25 18.03 6.87
C ASP A 149 -4.15 17.57 5.89
N MET A 150 -3.92 16.26 5.82
CA MET A 150 -2.92 15.66 4.92
C MET A 150 -3.64 14.79 3.90
N LYS A 151 -3.47 15.09 2.60
CA LYS A 151 -4.16 14.31 1.54
C LYS A 151 -3.81 12.83 1.60
N ALA A 152 -2.56 12.51 1.89
CA ALA A 152 -2.04 11.16 1.97
C ALA A 152 -2.61 10.33 3.13
N THR A 153 -3.33 10.91 4.12
CA THR A 153 -3.98 10.14 5.20
C THR A 153 -5.37 9.65 4.83
N HIS A 154 -5.96 10.13 3.73
CA HIS A 154 -7.27 9.66 3.26
C HIS A 154 -7.17 8.23 2.72
N GLY A 155 -8.16 7.40 3.02
CA GLY A 155 -8.19 6.01 2.59
C GLY A 155 -7.10 5.14 3.24
N THR A 156 -6.85 3.98 2.63
CA THR A 156 -6.06 2.91 3.25
C THR A 156 -4.55 3.12 3.19
N GLY A 157 -4.02 4.02 2.34
CA GLY A 157 -2.58 4.20 2.16
C GLY A 157 -1.94 3.30 1.09
N MET A 158 -2.69 2.33 0.53
CA MET A 158 -2.12 1.39 -0.45
C MET A 158 -1.84 2.05 -1.81
N ALA A 159 -2.69 3.00 -2.22
CA ALA A 159 -2.47 3.74 -3.46
C ALA A 159 -1.19 4.57 -3.38
N GLU A 160 -0.91 5.16 -2.21
CA GLU A 160 0.29 5.91 -1.91
C GLU A 160 1.53 5.01 -1.89
N VAL A 161 1.45 3.84 -1.27
CA VAL A 161 2.53 2.83 -1.31
C VAL A 161 2.82 2.45 -2.76
N LYS A 162 1.79 2.12 -3.55
CA LYS A 162 1.97 1.76 -4.96
C LYS A 162 2.52 2.92 -5.79
N ALA A 163 2.02 4.14 -5.60
CA ALA A 163 2.51 5.32 -6.31
C ALA A 163 3.99 5.57 -6.04
N LEU A 164 4.43 5.32 -4.81
CA LEU A 164 5.83 5.46 -4.39
C LEU A 164 6.73 4.34 -4.94
N LEU A 165 6.23 3.11 -5.07
CA LEU A 165 7.03 1.99 -5.56
C LEU A 165 7.10 1.92 -7.10
N VAL A 166 6.05 2.36 -7.78
CA VAL A 166 5.97 2.30 -9.25
C VAL A 166 6.64 3.52 -9.89
N ASN A 167 6.30 4.72 -9.45
CA ASN A 167 6.78 5.94 -10.09
C ASN A 167 8.19 6.29 -9.61
N ASP A 168 8.91 7.03 -10.43
CA ASP A 168 10.11 7.72 -9.98
C ASP A 168 9.66 9.01 -9.29
N PHE A 169 10.13 9.20 -8.06
CA PHE A 169 9.73 10.31 -7.21
C PHE A 169 10.95 11.08 -6.74
N TYR A 170 10.80 12.39 -6.62
CA TYR A 170 11.81 13.21 -5.98
C TYR A 170 11.73 13.06 -4.45
N VAL A 171 12.88 13.22 -3.80
CA VAL A 171 13.00 13.16 -2.32
C VAL A 171 12.11 14.22 -1.64
N SER A 172 11.86 15.35 -2.32
CA SER A 172 10.93 16.39 -1.86
C SER A 172 9.49 15.88 -1.73
N GLU A 173 9.03 15.05 -2.66
CA GLU A 173 7.68 14.48 -2.70
C GLU A 173 7.49 13.36 -1.69
N LEU A 174 8.57 12.63 -1.37
CA LEU A 174 8.56 11.58 -0.35
C LEU A 174 8.02 12.08 1.00
N SER A 175 8.39 13.31 1.39
CA SER A 175 7.92 13.92 2.64
C SER A 175 6.40 14.16 2.66
N SER A 176 5.78 14.39 1.50
CA SER A 176 4.33 14.60 1.38
C SER A 176 3.55 13.28 1.49
N ILE A 177 4.19 12.15 1.18
CA ILE A 177 3.56 10.83 1.09
C ILE A 177 3.87 9.96 2.32
N ALA A 178 5.10 9.99 2.82
CA ALA A 178 5.62 9.09 3.87
C ALA A 178 6.22 9.82 5.08
N SER A 179 5.76 11.03 5.40
CA SER A 179 6.20 11.73 6.62
C SER A 179 5.77 11.00 7.91
N SER A 180 6.57 11.09 8.97
CA SER A 180 6.25 10.54 10.29
C SER A 180 4.89 11.05 10.83
N LYS A 181 4.49 12.28 10.47
CA LYS A 181 3.20 12.85 10.87
C LYS A 181 2.02 12.07 10.26
N ILE A 182 2.15 11.66 9.00
CA ILE A 182 1.14 10.86 8.27
C ILE A 182 0.98 9.50 8.93
N GLY A 183 2.11 8.84 9.23
CA GLY A 183 2.13 7.56 9.94
C GLY A 183 1.42 7.65 11.30
N PHE A 184 1.70 8.69 12.10
CA PHE A 184 1.07 8.87 13.41
C PHE A 184 -0.44 9.11 13.33
N ILE A 185 -0.89 10.01 12.44
CA ILE A 185 -2.31 10.29 12.22
C ILE A 185 -3.04 9.00 11.79
N ARG A 186 -2.47 8.27 10.83
CA ARG A 186 -3.05 7.06 10.27
C ARG A 186 -3.13 5.90 11.27
N VAL A 187 -2.09 5.68 12.07
CA VAL A 187 -2.13 4.65 13.13
C VAL A 187 -3.19 4.98 14.17
N THR A 188 -3.21 6.22 14.65
CA THR A 188 -4.15 6.63 15.71
C THR A 188 -5.60 6.53 15.22
N SER A 189 -5.87 6.97 14.00
CA SER A 189 -7.21 6.84 13.40
C SER A 189 -7.58 5.37 13.15
N LEU A 190 -6.64 4.54 12.71
CA LEU A 190 -6.86 3.11 12.48
C LEU A 190 -7.21 2.38 13.78
N ILE A 191 -6.47 2.63 14.86
CA ILE A 191 -6.71 2.00 16.17
C ILE A 191 -8.12 2.32 16.66
N LEU A 192 -8.55 3.58 16.54
CA LEU A 192 -9.89 4.00 16.93
C LEU A 192 -10.97 3.39 16.03
N ALA A 193 -10.74 3.30 14.71
CA ALA A 193 -11.72 2.78 13.77
C ALA A 193 -11.91 1.26 13.91
N VAL A 194 -10.82 0.50 14.05
CA VAL A 194 -10.85 -0.95 14.28
C VAL A 194 -11.37 -1.25 15.68
N GLY A 195 -10.92 -0.50 16.67
CA GLY A 195 -11.40 -0.64 18.04
C GLY A 195 -12.85 -0.18 18.25
N ALA A 196 -13.44 0.53 17.28
CA ALA A 196 -14.87 0.82 17.21
C ALA A 196 -15.70 -0.31 16.56
N GLY A 197 -15.06 -1.39 16.11
CA GLY A 197 -15.74 -2.52 15.45
C GLY A 197 -16.09 -2.29 13.98
N LEU A 198 -15.56 -1.24 13.31
CA LEU A 198 -15.81 -1.06 11.89
C LEU A 198 -15.10 -2.15 11.07
N SER A 199 -15.77 -2.65 10.03
CA SER A 199 -15.21 -3.62 9.08
C SER A 199 -14.17 -2.97 8.16
N ILE A 200 -12.97 -2.70 8.69
CA ILE A 200 -11.85 -2.04 7.99
C ILE A 200 -10.61 -2.92 8.06
N GLY A 201 -9.89 -3.03 6.94
CA GLY A 201 -8.63 -3.77 6.86
C GLY A 201 -7.44 -2.98 7.44
N ILE A 202 -6.64 -3.63 8.29
CA ILE A 202 -5.43 -3.06 8.92
C ILE A 202 -4.18 -3.11 8.05
N ALA A 203 -4.13 -4.04 7.09
CA ALA A 203 -2.90 -4.38 6.40
C ALA A 203 -2.32 -3.21 5.60
N ALA A 204 -3.11 -2.61 4.72
CA ALA A 204 -2.66 -1.50 3.88
C ALA A 204 -2.16 -0.28 4.69
N PRO A 205 -2.90 0.19 5.73
CA PRO A 205 -2.43 1.27 6.59
C PRO A 205 -1.10 0.96 7.27
N LEU A 206 -0.92 -0.25 7.81
CA LEU A 206 0.29 -0.64 8.54
C LEU A 206 1.51 -0.78 7.62
N VAL A 207 1.31 -1.20 6.37
CA VAL A 207 2.37 -1.17 5.34
C VAL A 207 2.83 0.26 5.09
N HIS A 208 1.89 1.19 4.91
CA HIS A 208 2.24 2.58 4.70
C HIS A 208 2.93 3.22 5.92
N VAL A 209 2.57 2.79 7.13
CA VAL A 209 3.26 3.18 8.36
C VAL A 209 4.70 2.66 8.37
N ALA A 210 4.96 1.44 7.89
CA ALA A 210 6.32 0.93 7.76
C ALA A 210 7.19 1.80 6.82
N LEU A 211 6.61 2.29 5.71
CA LEU A 211 7.26 3.26 4.83
C LEU A 211 7.53 4.59 5.55
N CYS A 212 6.56 5.09 6.32
CA CYS A 212 6.73 6.29 7.14
C CYS A 212 7.84 6.11 8.20
N THR A 213 7.93 4.93 8.81
CA THR A 213 8.99 4.58 9.77
C THR A 213 10.35 4.57 9.10
N ALA A 214 10.48 3.96 7.92
CA ALA A 214 11.72 3.96 7.14
C ALA A 214 12.19 5.38 6.82
N HIS A 215 11.28 6.22 6.29
CA HIS A 215 11.58 7.61 5.98
C HIS A 215 11.95 8.43 7.24
N SER A 216 11.24 8.23 8.36
CA SER A 216 11.57 8.89 9.63
C SER A 216 12.94 8.48 10.16
N PHE A 217 13.31 7.22 10.01
CA PHE A 217 14.58 6.69 10.50
C PHE A 217 15.75 7.20 9.66
N MET A 218 15.60 7.26 8.33
CA MET A 218 16.57 7.87 7.43
C MET A 218 16.76 9.38 7.68
N ASN A 219 15.70 10.11 8.03
CA ASN A 219 15.78 11.54 8.32
C ASN A 219 16.38 11.87 9.69
N ARG A 220 16.12 11.04 10.72
CA ARG A 220 16.54 11.34 12.11
C ARG A 220 17.95 10.88 12.44
N ILE A 221 18.47 9.87 11.75
CA ILE A 221 19.79 9.31 12.04
C ILE A 221 20.77 9.77 10.97
N ALA A 222 21.76 10.55 11.37
CA ALA A 222 22.73 11.17 10.47
C ALA A 222 23.43 10.16 9.54
N ILE A 223 23.71 8.95 10.04
CA ILE A 223 24.39 7.86 9.31
C ILE A 223 23.60 7.41 8.07
N PHE A 224 22.26 7.55 8.09
CA PHE A 224 21.37 7.11 7.01
C PHE A 224 20.92 8.24 6.09
N ARG A 225 21.30 9.48 6.39
CA ARG A 225 20.85 10.65 5.62
C ARG A 225 21.38 10.66 4.18
N ASP A 226 22.55 10.07 3.97
CA ASP A 226 23.14 9.91 2.63
C ASP A 226 22.29 9.01 1.73
N LEU A 227 21.52 8.07 2.31
CA LEU A 227 20.62 7.18 1.56
C LEU A 227 19.43 7.91 0.93
N LEU A 228 19.03 9.07 1.49
CA LEU A 228 17.97 9.89 0.91
C LEU A 228 18.40 10.57 -0.38
N HIS A 229 19.70 10.79 -0.60
CA HIS A 229 20.20 11.49 -1.79
C HIS A 229 20.29 10.58 -3.03
N ASN A 230 20.21 9.26 -2.85
CA ASN A 230 20.25 8.30 -3.94
C ASN A 230 18.84 7.74 -4.23
N PRO A 231 18.17 8.15 -5.33
CA PRO A 231 16.79 7.76 -5.61
C PRO A 231 16.62 6.26 -5.85
N ASP A 232 17.59 5.59 -6.48
CA ASP A 232 17.52 4.15 -6.75
C ASP A 232 17.62 3.34 -5.45
N MET A 233 18.54 3.73 -4.56
CA MET A 233 18.68 3.09 -3.26
C MET A 233 17.47 3.35 -2.37
N LEU A 234 16.95 4.58 -2.42
CA LEU A 234 15.74 4.96 -1.71
C LEU A 234 14.56 4.10 -2.15
N LYS A 235 14.34 3.91 -3.46
CA LYS A 235 13.30 3.03 -3.99
C LYS A 235 13.45 1.58 -3.49
N GLN A 236 14.67 1.06 -3.44
CA GLN A 236 14.97 -0.27 -2.90
C GLN A 236 14.67 -0.39 -1.40
N ILE A 237 15.02 0.63 -0.61
CA ILE A 237 14.73 0.68 0.83
C ILE A 237 13.22 0.75 1.06
N MET A 238 12.49 1.55 0.28
CA MET A 238 11.04 1.69 0.42
C MET A 238 10.31 0.41 -0.01
N ALA A 239 10.78 -0.29 -1.04
CA ALA A 239 10.30 -1.62 -1.41
C ALA A 239 10.55 -2.64 -0.28
N ALA A 240 11.74 -2.61 0.33
CA ALA A 240 12.03 -3.44 1.48
C ALA A 240 11.13 -3.11 2.68
N ALA A 241 10.86 -1.82 2.92
CA ALA A 241 9.93 -1.36 3.97
C ALA A 241 8.50 -1.86 3.73
N ALA A 242 8.03 -1.88 2.48
CA ALA A 242 6.74 -2.46 2.12
C ALA A 242 6.67 -3.95 2.44
N ALA A 243 7.75 -4.70 2.14
CA ALA A 243 7.86 -6.12 2.46
C ALA A 243 7.84 -6.37 3.97
N VAL A 244 8.58 -5.57 4.75
CA VAL A 244 8.58 -5.60 6.22
C VAL A 244 7.19 -5.31 6.78
N GLY A 245 6.52 -4.27 6.28
CA GLY A 245 5.17 -3.89 6.69
C GLY A 245 4.16 -5.02 6.47
N MET A 246 4.16 -5.65 5.29
CA MET A 246 3.26 -6.79 5.04
C MET A 246 3.62 -8.01 5.88
N SER A 247 4.92 -8.33 5.97
CA SER A 247 5.41 -9.47 6.73
C SER A 247 5.00 -9.40 8.20
N THR A 248 5.14 -8.23 8.82
CA THR A 248 4.79 -8.01 10.23
C THR A 248 3.28 -8.10 10.48
N VAL A 249 2.43 -7.68 9.54
CA VAL A 249 0.96 -7.78 9.68
C VAL A 249 0.47 -9.22 9.56
N PHE A 250 0.99 -9.96 8.58
CA PHE A 250 0.52 -11.33 8.28
C PHE A 250 1.36 -12.41 8.95
N ASN A 251 2.45 -12.03 9.63
CA ASN A 251 3.47 -12.94 10.14
C ASN A 251 4.00 -13.91 9.06
N ALA A 252 4.19 -13.39 7.84
CA ALA A 252 4.49 -14.18 6.64
C ALA A 252 5.59 -13.49 5.80
N PRO A 253 6.89 -13.73 6.07
CA PRO A 253 7.98 -13.00 5.44
C PRO A 253 8.09 -13.24 3.93
N VAL A 254 7.87 -14.47 3.48
CA VAL A 254 7.87 -14.79 2.04
C VAL A 254 6.71 -14.10 1.33
N GLY A 255 5.51 -14.11 1.92
CA GLY A 255 4.33 -13.44 1.36
C GLY A 255 4.51 -11.92 1.27
N GLY A 256 5.07 -11.30 2.32
CA GLY A 256 5.37 -9.87 2.31
C GLY A 256 6.40 -9.47 1.26
N LEU A 257 7.42 -10.29 1.04
CA LEU A 257 8.39 -10.08 -0.03
C LEU A 257 7.76 -10.17 -1.42
N LEU A 258 6.98 -11.22 -1.68
CA LEU A 258 6.29 -11.39 -2.96
C LEU A 258 5.33 -10.24 -3.25
N PHE A 259 4.60 -9.79 -2.24
CA PHE A 259 3.76 -8.60 -2.35
C PHE A 259 4.56 -7.36 -2.78
N SER A 260 5.72 -7.10 -2.15
CA SER A 260 6.55 -5.93 -2.49
C SER A 260 7.04 -5.99 -3.94
N ILE A 261 7.42 -7.19 -4.42
CA ILE A 261 7.84 -7.43 -5.80
C ILE A 261 6.67 -7.14 -6.76
N GLU A 262 5.48 -7.65 -6.48
CA GLU A 262 4.28 -7.45 -7.29
C GLU A 262 3.89 -5.97 -7.40
N VAL A 263 3.87 -5.25 -6.27
CA VAL A 263 3.48 -3.83 -6.22
C VAL A 263 4.49 -2.92 -6.91
N THR A 264 5.78 -3.27 -6.92
CA THR A 264 6.82 -2.49 -7.61
C THR A 264 6.65 -2.53 -9.14
N SER A 265 6.03 -3.60 -9.68
CA SER A 265 5.55 -3.79 -11.07
C SER A 265 6.54 -3.58 -12.24
N THR A 266 7.73 -3.02 -12.02
CA THR A 266 8.68 -2.60 -13.06
C THR A 266 10.01 -3.33 -12.96
N TYR A 267 10.74 -3.11 -11.87
CA TYR A 267 12.08 -3.67 -11.68
C TYR A 267 12.38 -3.90 -10.20
N TYR A 268 12.81 -5.12 -9.86
CA TYR A 268 13.20 -5.50 -8.51
C TYR A 268 14.61 -6.10 -8.51
N LEU A 269 15.55 -5.43 -7.85
CA LEU A 269 16.96 -5.85 -7.87
C LEU A 269 17.15 -7.16 -7.08
N ILE A 270 17.79 -8.17 -7.70
CA ILE A 270 18.03 -9.48 -7.07
C ILE A 270 18.86 -9.34 -5.79
N SER A 271 19.81 -8.40 -5.73
CA SER A 271 20.57 -8.14 -4.50
C SER A 271 19.71 -7.52 -3.39
N ASN A 272 18.64 -6.79 -3.74
CA ASN A 272 17.68 -6.28 -2.77
C ASN A 272 16.73 -7.37 -2.27
N TYR A 273 16.48 -8.42 -3.07
CA TYR A 273 15.61 -9.55 -2.70
C TYR A 273 16.01 -10.16 -1.36
N TRP A 274 17.28 -10.54 -1.23
CA TRP A 274 17.76 -11.16 0.01
C TRP A 274 17.76 -10.19 1.20
N ARG A 275 18.09 -8.92 0.96
CA ARG A 275 18.08 -7.88 2.00
C ARG A 275 16.68 -7.64 2.54
N SER A 276 15.70 -7.50 1.65
CA SER A 276 14.30 -7.34 2.00
C SER A 276 13.73 -8.59 2.67
N PHE A 277 14.12 -9.79 2.23
CA PHE A 277 13.71 -11.04 2.88
C PHE A 277 14.18 -11.12 4.33
N MET A 278 15.46 -10.83 4.59
CA MET A 278 16.01 -10.88 5.95
C MET A 278 15.36 -9.83 6.85
N ALA A 279 15.14 -8.61 6.33
CA ALA A 279 14.43 -7.56 7.05
C ALA A 279 12.96 -7.90 7.34
N ALA A 280 12.27 -8.48 6.36
CA ALA A 280 10.90 -8.95 6.52
C ALA A 280 10.81 -10.06 7.58
N THR A 281 11.80 -10.96 7.60
CA THR A 281 11.91 -12.03 8.58
C THR A 281 12.15 -11.47 9.98
N THR A 282 13.04 -10.49 10.15
CA THR A 282 13.24 -9.88 11.48
C THR A 282 12.02 -9.14 11.98
N GLY A 283 11.27 -8.48 11.09
CA GLY A 283 9.97 -7.91 11.44
C GLY A 283 8.94 -8.95 11.90
N ALA A 284 8.75 -10.02 11.12
CA ALA A 284 7.83 -11.11 11.50
C ALA A 284 8.25 -11.80 12.81
N LEU A 285 9.55 -12.03 13.02
CA LEU A 285 10.08 -12.58 14.26
C LEU A 285 9.80 -11.66 15.44
N MET A 286 10.06 -10.35 15.30
CA MET A 286 9.81 -9.40 16.38
C MET A 286 8.32 -9.31 16.73
N TYR A 287 7.45 -9.33 15.71
CA TYR A 287 6.01 -9.40 15.93
C TYR A 287 5.59 -10.72 16.62
N SER A 288 6.17 -11.85 16.21
CA SER A 288 5.92 -13.17 16.82
C SER A 288 6.34 -13.21 18.30
N VAL A 289 7.46 -12.58 18.66
CA VAL A 289 7.90 -12.46 20.06
C VAL A 289 6.88 -11.66 20.87
N PHE A 290 6.37 -10.57 20.31
CA PHE A 290 5.33 -9.77 20.96
C PHE A 290 4.02 -10.57 21.13
N LEU A 291 3.62 -11.32 20.11
CA LEU A 291 2.44 -12.18 20.17
C LEU A 291 2.59 -13.29 21.23
N ALA A 292 3.76 -13.93 21.28
CA ALA A 292 4.06 -14.96 22.28
C ALA A 292 4.00 -14.39 23.71
N ALA A 293 4.49 -13.17 23.92
CA ALA A 293 4.40 -12.50 25.22
C ALA A 293 2.96 -12.12 25.60
N SER A 294 2.11 -11.76 24.63
CA SER A 294 0.73 -11.32 24.89
C SER A 294 -0.28 -12.46 24.97
N GLU A 295 -0.12 -13.52 24.19
CA GLU A 295 -1.15 -14.55 23.96
C GLU A 295 -0.65 -15.98 24.24
N GLY A 296 0.65 -16.16 24.51
CA GLY A 296 1.26 -17.48 24.67
C GLY A 296 1.44 -18.24 23.34
N ASN A 297 1.04 -17.65 22.21
CA ASN A 297 1.13 -18.23 20.88
C ASN A 297 2.01 -17.39 19.96
N TYR A 298 2.73 -18.04 19.04
CA TYR A 298 3.67 -17.39 18.13
C TYR A 298 3.11 -17.21 16.71
N ARG A 299 1.91 -17.73 16.43
CA ARG A 299 1.26 -17.68 15.10
C ARG A 299 -0.10 -17.02 15.18
N ILE A 300 -0.39 -16.17 14.19
CA ILE A 300 -1.73 -15.59 13.98
C ILE A 300 -2.67 -16.67 13.40
N PHE A 301 -2.13 -17.55 12.55
CA PHE A 301 -2.87 -18.64 11.91
C PHE A 301 -2.18 -19.97 12.18
N GLU A 302 -2.92 -20.88 12.82
CA GLU A 302 -2.51 -22.27 12.98
C GLU A 302 -3.18 -23.10 11.88
N VAL A 303 -2.38 -23.64 10.97
CA VAL A 303 -2.86 -24.57 9.94
C VAL A 303 -2.62 -25.99 10.44
N THR A 304 -3.69 -26.72 10.72
CA THR A 304 -3.61 -28.15 11.01
C THR A 304 -3.25 -28.90 9.74
N THR A 305 -2.05 -29.48 9.69
CA THR A 305 -1.61 -30.27 8.54
C THR A 305 -2.32 -31.62 8.54
N VAL A 306 -3.24 -31.83 7.60
CA VAL A 306 -3.84 -33.13 7.33
C VAL A 306 -2.98 -33.86 6.29
N THR A 307 -2.67 -35.14 6.50
CA THR A 307 -1.94 -35.96 5.53
C THR A 307 -2.84 -36.33 4.35
N ASN A 308 -2.46 -35.87 3.15
CA ASN A 308 -3.15 -36.06 1.87
C ASN A 308 -4.63 -35.63 1.84
N PRO A 309 -4.92 -34.32 2.00
CA PRO A 309 -6.28 -33.82 2.16
C PRO A 309 -7.11 -33.78 0.87
N TYR A 310 -6.50 -33.89 -0.32
CA TYR A 310 -7.20 -33.60 -1.58
C TYR A 310 -7.21 -34.77 -2.55
N GLN A 311 -8.37 -34.97 -3.19
CA GLN A 311 -8.53 -35.90 -4.31
C GLN A 311 -8.32 -35.19 -5.66
N LYS A 312 -7.87 -35.92 -6.69
CA LYS A 312 -7.53 -35.32 -8.00
C LYS A 312 -8.69 -34.58 -8.68
N TRP A 313 -9.94 -34.98 -8.44
CA TRP A 313 -11.11 -34.32 -9.03
C TRP A 313 -11.45 -32.99 -8.32
N GLU A 314 -11.05 -32.83 -7.05
CA GLU A 314 -11.33 -31.62 -6.28
C GLU A 314 -10.58 -30.40 -6.83
N PHE A 315 -9.45 -30.61 -7.52
CA PHE A 315 -8.75 -29.55 -8.26
C PHE A 315 -9.65 -28.87 -9.29
N LEU A 316 -10.55 -29.61 -9.94
CA LEU A 316 -11.50 -29.02 -10.89
C LEU A 316 -12.54 -28.16 -10.17
N THR A 317 -13.02 -28.60 -8.99
CA THR A 317 -13.93 -27.78 -8.18
C THR A 317 -13.26 -26.54 -7.62
N TYR A 318 -11.97 -26.61 -7.24
CA TYR A 318 -11.21 -25.43 -6.83
C TYR A 318 -10.99 -24.44 -7.98
N ALA A 319 -10.77 -24.93 -9.21
CA ALA A 319 -10.71 -24.06 -10.39
C ALA A 319 -12.03 -23.33 -10.63
N PHE A 320 -13.17 -24.03 -10.51
CA PHE A 320 -14.50 -23.42 -10.64
C PHE A 320 -14.78 -22.40 -9.53
N LEU A 321 -14.39 -22.71 -8.29
CA LEU A 321 -14.44 -21.77 -7.17
C LEU A 321 -13.62 -20.50 -7.46
N GLY A 322 -12.42 -20.66 -8.03
CA GLY A 322 -11.58 -19.54 -8.46
C GLY A 322 -12.25 -18.65 -9.51
N LEU A 323 -12.96 -19.24 -10.48
CA LEU A 323 -13.73 -18.49 -11.47
C LEU A 323 -14.87 -17.70 -10.82
N ILE A 324 -15.66 -18.33 -9.95
CA ILE A 324 -16.74 -17.66 -9.22
C ILE A 324 -16.19 -16.50 -8.38
N ALA A 325 -15.12 -16.74 -7.63
CA ALA A 325 -14.46 -15.72 -6.82
C ALA A 325 -13.95 -14.56 -7.68
N GLY A 326 -13.38 -14.84 -8.86
CA GLY A 326 -12.95 -13.83 -9.82
C GLY A 326 -14.10 -12.96 -10.34
N PHE A 327 -15.23 -13.57 -10.73
CA PHE A 327 -16.41 -12.82 -11.15
C PHE A 327 -17.02 -11.98 -10.03
N LEU A 328 -17.12 -12.53 -8.82
CA LEU A 328 -17.59 -11.80 -7.64
C LEU A 328 -16.66 -10.63 -7.29
N ALA A 329 -15.35 -10.81 -7.38
CA ALA A 329 -14.38 -9.74 -7.15
C ALA A 329 -14.50 -8.60 -8.17
N LEU A 330 -14.68 -8.93 -9.46
CA LEU A 330 -14.91 -7.93 -10.51
C LEU A 330 -16.22 -7.17 -10.29
N TRP A 331 -17.29 -7.87 -9.93
CA TRP A 331 -18.57 -7.26 -9.61
C TRP A 331 -18.46 -6.33 -8.39
N TYR A 332 -17.86 -6.81 -7.30
CA TYR A 332 -17.65 -6.02 -6.08
C TYR A 332 -16.80 -4.78 -6.35
N LEU A 333 -15.72 -4.90 -7.14
CA LEU A 333 -14.85 -3.77 -7.45
C LEU A 333 -15.59 -2.68 -8.25
N LYS A 334 -16.37 -3.07 -9.27
CA LYS A 334 -17.18 -2.13 -10.05
C LYS A 334 -18.27 -1.49 -9.20
N PHE A 335 -18.95 -2.27 -8.36
CA PHE A 335 -19.97 -1.78 -7.44
C PHE A 335 -19.39 -0.78 -6.44
N HIS A 336 -18.28 -1.13 -5.79
CA HIS A 336 -17.59 -0.26 -4.84
C HIS A 336 -17.12 1.04 -5.50
N GLN A 337 -16.58 0.95 -6.71
CA GLN A 337 -16.15 2.11 -7.50
C GLN A 337 -17.33 3.05 -7.83
N ALA A 338 -18.46 2.50 -8.31
CA ALA A 338 -19.67 3.28 -8.60
C ALA A 338 -20.25 3.91 -7.33
N TYR A 339 -20.34 3.15 -6.24
CA TYR A 339 -20.81 3.63 -4.94
C TYR A 339 -19.94 4.75 -4.40
N TYR A 340 -18.61 4.57 -4.43
CA TYR A 340 -17.66 5.59 -3.97
C TYR A 340 -17.84 6.90 -4.74
N MET A 341 -18.01 6.85 -6.06
CA MET A 341 -18.23 8.05 -6.86
C MET A 341 -19.56 8.74 -6.56
N ALA A 342 -20.64 7.98 -6.40
CA ALA A 342 -21.94 8.54 -6.06
C ALA A 342 -21.93 9.22 -4.68
N MET A 343 -21.26 8.61 -3.70
CA MET A 343 -21.24 9.08 -2.32
C MET A 343 -20.11 10.07 -2.00
N ARG A 344 -19.14 10.25 -2.91
CA ARG A 344 -17.95 11.10 -2.73
C ARG A 344 -18.31 12.51 -2.24
N LYS A 345 -19.35 13.12 -2.81
CA LYS A 345 -19.81 14.47 -2.46
C LYS A 345 -20.19 14.58 -0.97
N TYR A 346 -20.88 13.56 -0.44
CA TYR A 346 -21.31 13.52 0.96
C TYR A 346 -20.15 13.25 1.91
N PHE A 347 -19.24 12.34 1.54
CA PHE A 347 -18.04 12.05 2.35
C PHE A 347 -17.12 13.26 2.48
N LEU A 348 -16.96 14.04 1.41
CA LEU A 348 -16.14 15.27 1.43
C LEU A 348 -16.80 16.41 2.21
N ALA A 349 -18.14 16.56 2.11
CA ALA A 349 -18.85 17.64 2.79
C ALA A 349 -18.84 17.47 4.32
N SER A 350 -19.07 16.24 4.81
CA SER A 350 -19.16 15.97 6.25
C SER A 350 -18.54 14.60 6.61
N PRO A 351 -17.19 14.50 6.67
CA PRO A 351 -16.50 13.23 6.94
C PRO A 351 -16.79 12.69 8.35
N VAL A 352 -16.92 13.57 9.33
CA VAL A 352 -17.17 13.19 10.74
C VAL A 352 -18.59 12.65 10.92
N ALA A 353 -19.59 13.32 10.32
CA ALA A 353 -20.99 12.89 10.41
C ALA A 353 -21.22 11.57 9.67
N THR A 354 -20.58 11.38 8.51
CA THR A 354 -20.67 10.13 7.75
C THR A 354 -20.00 8.97 8.47
N ALA A 355 -18.87 9.20 9.14
CA ALA A 355 -18.22 8.20 9.99
C ALA A 355 -19.08 7.83 11.22
N ALA A 356 -19.70 8.83 11.87
CA ALA A 356 -20.62 8.57 12.98
C ALA A 356 -21.82 7.72 12.56
N LEU A 357 -22.42 8.03 11.40
CA LEU A 357 -23.54 7.25 10.85
C LEU A 357 -23.11 5.83 10.47
N ALA A 358 -21.93 5.66 9.87
CA ALA A 358 -21.38 4.34 9.59
C ALA A 358 -21.16 3.53 10.88
N GLY A 359 -20.65 4.16 11.93
CA GLY A 359 -20.49 3.55 13.26
C GLY A 359 -21.82 3.13 13.88
N ALA A 360 -22.87 3.95 13.75
CA ALA A 360 -24.21 3.65 14.23
C ALA A 360 -24.88 2.49 13.49
N VAL A 361 -24.70 2.41 12.16
CA VAL A 361 -25.29 1.35 11.32
C VAL A 361 -24.56 0.02 11.49
N THR A 362 -23.27 0.06 11.79
CA THR A 362 -22.45 -1.15 11.97
C THR A 362 -22.63 -1.78 13.36
N ALA A 363 -23.03 -0.98 14.34
CA ALA A 363 -23.27 -1.41 15.72
C ALA A 363 -24.66 -2.00 15.92
#